data_AF-A0A0E9LSI8-F1
#
_entry.id   AF-A0A0E9LSI8-F1
#
_cell.length_a   1.000
_cell.length_b   1.000
_cell.length_c   1.000
_cell.angle_alpha   90.00
_cell.angle_beta   90.00
_cell.angle_gamma   90.00
#
_symmetry.space_group_name_H-M   'P 1'
#
loop_
_entity.id
_entity.type
_entity.pdbx_description
1 polymer ?
#
loop_
_entity_poly.entity_id
_entity_poly.type
_entity_poly.pdbx_seq_one_letter_code
_entity_poly.pdbx_strand_id
1 'polypeptide(L)'
;MGKRYFKRSAWVSGLRLVVVMVLLGACQTSRKPSVSVEEQVQDSYERYVLLLDAGVTSMMELKLVDGQVEGEISRPTDADLEAFFLLYTEHPLCEDSEDEAAVVACLVEILKEKGCVRLATCADCIYFCD
;
A
#
# COMPACT_ATOMS: atom_id res chain seq x y z
N MET A 1 -35.03 50.60 -50.59
CA MET A 1 -33.99 49.75 -51.24
C MET A 1 -32.66 50.00 -50.53
N GLY A 2 -31.93 48.95 -50.12
CA GLY A 2 -30.56 49.05 -49.57
C GLY A 2 -30.30 48.10 -48.39
N LYS A 3 -29.48 47.06 -48.61
CA LYS A 3 -29.21 45.91 -47.71
C LYS A 3 -27.97 46.12 -46.83
N ARG A 4 -28.04 45.56 -45.60
CA ARG A 4 -27.02 44.88 -44.74
C ARG A 4 -25.74 45.66 -44.33
N TYR A 5 -25.32 45.55 -43.06
CA TYR A 5 -24.10 44.81 -42.62
C TYR A 5 -23.97 44.77 -41.07
N PHE A 6 -24.05 43.55 -40.56
CA PHE A 6 -23.30 42.93 -39.45
C PHE A 6 -22.31 43.80 -38.62
N LYS A 7 -22.54 43.90 -37.31
CA LYS A 7 -21.46 43.67 -36.32
C LYS A 7 -22.00 43.28 -34.95
N ARG A 8 -21.72 42.02 -34.60
CA ARG A 8 -21.75 41.40 -33.27
C ARG A 8 -21.15 42.34 -32.22
N SER A 9 -21.65 42.23 -30.98
CA SER A 9 -20.89 41.98 -29.72
C SER A 9 -21.33 42.86 -28.56
N ALA A 10 -22.20 42.34 -27.67
CA ALA A 10 -22.34 42.89 -26.31
C ALA A 10 -23.10 41.95 -25.33
N TRP A 11 -23.15 40.64 -25.57
CA TRP A 11 -23.93 39.71 -24.71
C TRP A 11 -23.10 38.55 -24.15
N VAL A 12 -21.79 38.73 -24.01
CA VAL A 12 -20.88 37.68 -23.47
C VAL A 12 -19.99 38.25 -22.37
N SER A 13 -20.60 38.91 -21.38
CA SER A 13 -19.88 39.31 -20.16
C SER A 13 -20.57 38.91 -18.86
N GLY A 14 -21.73 38.25 -18.92
CA GLY A 14 -22.43 37.72 -17.73
C GLY A 14 -22.14 36.25 -17.42
N LEU A 15 -21.58 35.50 -18.37
CA LEU A 15 -21.43 34.03 -18.29
C LEU A 15 -20.06 33.56 -17.77
N ARG A 16 -19.32 34.41 -17.05
CA ARG A 16 -18.02 34.02 -16.46
C ARG A 16 -18.05 33.91 -14.93
N LEU A 17 -19.06 34.44 -14.25
CA LEU A 17 -19.14 34.41 -12.79
C LEU A 17 -19.80 33.16 -12.22
N VAL A 18 -20.67 32.47 -12.98
CA VAL A 18 -21.33 31.25 -12.50
C VAL A 18 -20.40 30.01 -12.61
N VAL A 19 -19.41 30.03 -13.51
CA VAL A 19 -18.48 28.90 -13.71
C VAL A 19 -17.48 28.76 -12.55
N VAL A 20 -17.15 29.86 -11.85
CA VAL A 20 -16.17 29.82 -10.75
C VAL A 20 -16.76 29.20 -9.47
N MET A 21 -18.07 29.31 -9.21
CA MET A 21 -18.68 28.67 -8.04
C MET A 21 -18.89 27.16 -8.18
N VAL A 22 -18.95 26.62 -9.39
CA VAL A 22 -19.10 25.16 -9.59
C VAL A 22 -17.78 24.41 -9.35
N LEU A 23 -16.63 25.10 -9.45
CA LEU A 23 -15.31 24.48 -9.25
C LEU A 23 -14.91 24.34 -7.77
N LEU A 24 -15.64 24.98 -6.83
CA LEU A 24 -15.36 24.87 -5.40
C LEU A 24 -16.21 23.81 -4.68
N GLY A 25 -17.20 23.22 -5.37
CA GLY A 25 -18.09 22.19 -4.80
C GLY A 25 -17.60 20.74 -4.95
N ALA A 26 -16.46 20.53 -5.62
CA ALA A 26 -15.95 19.19 -5.93
C ALA A 26 -14.60 18.88 -5.24
N CYS A 27 -14.34 19.44 -4.06
CA CYS A 27 -13.55 18.71 -3.05
C CYS A 27 -14.50 17.74 -2.33
N GLN A 28 -15.12 16.83 -3.10
CA GLN A 28 -15.50 15.57 -2.48
C GLN A 28 -14.16 14.93 -2.13
N THR A 29 -13.82 14.97 -0.86
CA THR A 29 -12.87 14.03 -0.30
C THR A 29 -13.45 12.67 -0.65
N SER A 30 -12.99 12.10 -1.76
CA SER A 30 -13.21 10.70 -2.05
C SER A 30 -12.56 10.01 -0.87
N ARG A 31 -13.37 9.60 0.11
CA ARG A 31 -13.01 8.48 0.98
C ARG A 31 -12.63 7.39 0.00
N LYS A 32 -11.32 7.24 -0.24
CA LYS A 32 -10.82 6.04 -0.90
C LYS A 32 -11.47 4.89 -0.13
N PRO A 33 -12.06 3.90 -0.81
CA PRO A 33 -12.46 2.69 -0.09
C PRO A 33 -11.22 2.27 0.69
N SER A 34 -11.34 2.20 2.02
CA SER A 34 -10.25 1.75 2.87
C SER A 34 -10.00 0.30 2.47
N VAL A 35 -8.99 0.08 1.63
CA VAL A 35 -8.49 -1.25 1.26
C VAL A 35 -8.29 -2.01 2.56
N SER A 36 -8.77 -3.25 2.63
CA SER A 36 -8.71 -3.99 3.90
C SER A 36 -7.26 -4.23 4.32
N VAL A 37 -7.03 -4.50 5.60
CA VAL A 37 -5.68 -4.85 6.10
C VAL A 37 -5.18 -6.09 5.37
N GLU A 38 -6.06 -7.05 5.13
CA GLU A 38 -5.78 -8.28 4.40
C GLU A 38 -5.30 -8.00 2.97
N GLU A 39 -6.01 -7.14 2.22
CA GLU A 39 -5.62 -6.77 0.86
C GLU A 39 -4.28 -6.00 0.83
N GLN A 40 -4.00 -5.17 1.83
CA GLN A 40 -2.72 -4.44 1.92
C GLN A 40 -1.54 -5.37 2.26
N VAL A 41 -1.75 -6.35 3.15
CA VAL A 41 -0.75 -7.39 3.45
C VAL A 41 -0.51 -8.24 2.20
N GLN A 42 -1.56 -8.67 1.52
CA GLN A 42 -1.48 -9.45 0.28
C GLN A 42 -0.63 -8.71 -0.79
N ASP A 43 -0.93 -7.44 -1.08
CA ASP A 43 -0.16 -6.67 -2.09
C ASP A 43 1.34 -6.58 -1.72
N SER A 44 1.64 -6.36 -0.44
CA SER A 44 3.02 -6.28 0.05
C SER A 44 3.74 -7.63 -0.07
N TYR A 45 3.05 -8.70 0.31
CA TYR A 45 3.55 -10.07 0.24
C TYR A 45 3.83 -10.52 -1.20
N GLU A 46 2.89 -10.31 -2.12
CA GLU A 46 3.07 -10.63 -3.54
C GLU A 46 4.28 -9.91 -4.13
N ARG A 47 4.47 -8.62 -3.80
CA ARG A 47 5.63 -7.85 -4.24
C ARG A 47 6.95 -8.39 -3.69
N TYR A 48 6.95 -8.88 -2.45
CA TYR A 48 8.13 -9.50 -1.84
C TYR A 48 8.45 -10.85 -2.50
N VAL A 49 7.46 -11.70 -2.73
CA VAL A 49 7.63 -12.99 -3.42
C VAL A 49 8.17 -12.79 -4.83
N LEU A 50 7.66 -11.81 -5.58
CA LEU A 50 8.19 -11.49 -6.91
C LEU A 50 9.68 -11.13 -6.90
N LEU A 51 10.17 -10.48 -5.84
CA LEU A 51 11.59 -10.17 -5.70
C LEU A 51 12.41 -11.42 -5.36
N LEU A 52 11.89 -12.29 -4.50
CA LEU A 52 12.52 -13.58 -4.20
C LEU A 52 12.62 -14.48 -5.43
N ASP A 53 11.54 -14.58 -6.22
CA ASP A 53 11.51 -15.35 -7.47
C ASP A 53 12.51 -14.82 -8.51
N ALA A 54 12.76 -13.51 -8.47
CA ALA A 54 13.80 -12.87 -9.28
C ALA A 54 15.23 -13.07 -8.74
N GLY A 55 15.39 -13.78 -7.62
CA GLY A 55 16.68 -14.04 -6.96
C GLY A 55 17.23 -12.84 -6.18
N VAL A 56 16.40 -11.85 -5.86
CA VAL A 56 16.80 -10.66 -5.12
C VAL A 56 16.70 -10.93 -3.62
N THR A 57 17.84 -10.95 -2.93
CA THR A 57 17.88 -10.98 -1.47
C THR A 57 17.20 -9.73 -0.90
N SER A 58 16.05 -9.94 -0.26
CA SER A 58 15.18 -8.89 0.24
C SER A 58 14.72 -9.21 1.65
N MET A 59 14.35 -8.17 2.38
CA MET A 59 13.63 -8.25 3.65
C MET A 59 12.37 -7.40 3.52
N MET A 60 11.25 -7.93 3.97
CA MET A 60 10.00 -7.20 4.08
C MET A 60 9.70 -6.95 5.56
N GLU A 61 9.30 -5.73 5.88
CA GLU A 61 8.77 -5.36 7.19
C GLU A 61 7.36 -4.80 7.00
N LEU A 62 6.40 -5.32 7.77
CA LEU A 62 5.02 -4.85 7.81
C LEU A 62 4.74 -4.26 9.19
N LYS A 63 4.19 -3.05 9.23
CA LYS A 63 3.73 -2.37 10.44
C LYS A 63 2.28 -1.96 10.35
N LEU A 64 1.55 -2.07 11.45
CA LEU A 64 0.17 -1.58 11.54
C LEU A 64 0.15 -0.21 12.23
N VAL A 65 -0.14 0.84 11.46
CA VAL A 65 -0.17 2.23 11.94
C VAL A 65 -1.54 2.81 11.65
N ASP A 66 -2.27 3.21 12.69
CA ASP A 66 -3.62 3.80 12.57
C ASP A 66 -4.62 2.99 11.71
N GLY A 67 -4.48 1.65 11.73
CA GLY A 67 -5.32 0.74 10.95
C GLY A 67 -4.96 0.66 9.45
N GLN A 68 -3.79 1.15 9.06
CA GLN A 68 -3.18 0.97 7.74
C GLN A 68 -1.90 0.13 7.86
N VAL A 69 -1.61 -0.64 6.81
CA VAL A 69 -0.39 -1.44 6.75
C VAL A 69 0.68 -0.62 6.04
N GLU A 70 1.76 -0.32 6.75
CA GLU A 70 2.99 0.22 6.17
C GLU A 70 3.92 -0.95 5.85
N GLY A 71 4.06 -1.27 4.56
CA GLY A 71 4.96 -2.31 4.07
C GLY A 71 6.22 -1.70 3.45
N GLU A 72 7.38 -2.09 3.96
CA GLU A 72 8.68 -1.72 3.42
C GLU A 72 9.41 -2.98 2.92
N ILE A 73 9.93 -2.94 1.69
CA ILE A 73 10.84 -3.98 1.19
C ILE A 73 12.18 -3.34 0.91
N SER A 74 13.21 -3.84 1.57
CA SER A 74 14.58 -3.33 1.47
C SER A 74 15.58 -4.47 1.28
N ARG A 75 16.82 -4.12 0.95
CA ARG A 75 17.92 -5.08 0.94
C ARG A 75 18.41 -5.25 2.39
N PRO A 76 18.45 -6.47 2.94
CA PRO A 76 18.92 -6.66 4.31
C PRO A 76 20.40 -6.33 4.42
N THR A 77 20.77 -5.73 5.54
CA THR A 77 22.16 -5.56 5.98
C THR A 77 22.65 -6.84 6.66
N ASP A 78 23.96 -6.93 6.93
CA ASP A 78 24.53 -8.07 7.66
C ASP A 78 23.93 -8.19 9.08
N ALA A 79 23.63 -7.06 9.72
CA ALA A 79 22.97 -7.04 11.03
C ALA A 79 21.53 -7.55 10.96
N ASP A 80 20.80 -7.22 9.89
CA ASP A 80 19.43 -7.72 9.68
C ASP A 80 19.44 -9.24 9.47
N LEU A 81 20.43 -9.76 8.74
CA LEU A 81 20.59 -11.21 8.53
C LEU A 81 20.97 -11.93 9.83
N GLU A 82 21.86 -11.36 10.64
CA GLU A 82 22.21 -11.92 11.95
C GLU A 82 20.99 -11.96 12.87
N ALA A 83 20.22 -10.85 12.95
CA ALA A 83 18.97 -10.79 13.70
C ALA A 83 17.95 -11.82 13.20
N PHE A 84 17.79 -11.94 11.87
CA PHE A 84 16.95 -12.96 11.26
C PHE A 84 17.34 -14.36 11.72
N PHE A 85 18.62 -14.75 11.61
CA PHE A 85 19.05 -16.09 11.98
C PHE A 85 18.83 -16.40 13.46
N LEU A 86 18.99 -15.42 14.34
CA LEU A 86 18.69 -15.58 15.77
C LEU A 86 17.18 -15.72 16.01
N LEU A 87 16.41 -14.72 15.60
CA LEU A 87 14.98 -14.63 15.92
C LEU A 87 14.15 -15.72 15.24
N TYR A 88 14.43 -16.02 13.97
CA TYR A 88 13.73 -17.07 13.24
C TYR A 88 14.07 -18.47 13.78
N THR A 89 15.31 -18.71 14.24
CA THR A 89 15.66 -20.03 14.79
C THR A 89 15.04 -20.25 16.18
N GLU A 90 14.93 -19.20 16.99
CA GLU A 90 14.33 -19.29 18.33
C GLU A 90 12.80 -19.33 18.29
N HIS A 91 12.20 -18.51 17.43
CA HIS A 91 10.76 -18.27 17.37
C HIS A 91 10.27 -18.06 15.92
N PRO A 92 10.34 -19.10 15.08
CA PRO A 92 9.77 -19.02 13.74
C PRO A 92 8.24 -18.84 13.84
N LEU A 93 7.69 -18.02 12.93
CA LEU A 93 6.26 -17.77 12.86
C LEU A 93 5.67 -18.44 11.63
N CYS A 94 4.39 -18.79 11.73
CA CYS A 94 3.59 -19.32 10.63
C CYS A 94 4.12 -20.64 10.02
N GLU A 95 4.88 -21.45 10.78
CA GLU A 95 5.52 -22.68 10.29
C GLU A 95 4.54 -23.69 9.67
N ASP A 96 3.28 -23.69 10.12
CA ASP A 96 2.23 -24.60 9.65
C ASP A 96 1.51 -24.09 8.39
N SER A 97 1.96 -22.99 7.77
CA SER A 97 1.28 -22.40 6.61
C SER A 97 1.57 -23.20 5.34
N GLU A 98 0.54 -23.85 4.80
CA GLU A 98 0.70 -24.77 3.67
C GLU A 98 0.66 -24.08 2.29
N ASP A 99 0.12 -22.86 2.23
CA ASP A 99 -0.02 -22.09 1.00
C ASP A 99 0.07 -20.58 1.24
N GLU A 100 0.12 -19.82 0.14
CA GLU A 100 0.19 -18.35 0.17
C GLU A 100 -0.95 -17.70 0.96
N ALA A 101 -2.18 -18.23 0.84
CA ALA A 101 -3.32 -17.65 1.55
C ALA A 101 -3.21 -17.88 3.06
N ALA A 102 -2.70 -19.04 3.48
CA ALA A 102 -2.38 -19.34 4.88
C ALA A 102 -1.27 -18.42 5.42
N VAL A 103 -0.22 -18.17 4.62
CA VAL A 103 0.84 -17.22 4.98
C VAL A 103 0.29 -15.81 5.18
N VAL A 104 -0.49 -15.29 4.22
CA VAL A 104 -1.10 -13.96 4.30
C VAL A 104 -2.03 -13.85 5.52
N ALA A 105 -2.86 -14.87 5.77
CA ALA A 105 -3.73 -14.91 6.94
C ALA A 105 -2.93 -14.84 8.25
N CYS A 106 -1.86 -15.65 8.36
CA CYS A 106 -0.99 -15.64 9.54
C CYS A 106 -0.30 -14.28 9.74
N LEU A 107 0.22 -13.67 8.66
CA LEU A 107 0.80 -12.32 8.71
C LEU A 107 -0.21 -11.30 9.23
N VAL A 108 -1.45 -11.34 8.75
CA VAL A 108 -2.52 -10.45 9.21
C VAL A 108 -2.81 -10.64 10.70
N GLU A 109 -2.86 -11.88 11.18
CA GLU A 109 -3.11 -12.18 12.59
C GLU A 109 -1.99 -11.65 13.48
N ILE A 110 -0.73 -11.94 13.15
CA ILE A 110 0.44 -11.46 13.89
C ILE A 110 0.48 -9.92 13.86
N LEU A 111 0.23 -9.32 12.70
CA LEU A 111 0.28 -7.88 12.53
C LEU A 111 -0.82 -7.19 13.37
N LYS A 112 -2.00 -7.79 13.52
CA LYS A 112 -3.06 -7.30 14.41
C LYS A 112 -2.72 -7.49 15.89
N GLU A 113 -2.00 -8.55 16.25
CA GLU A 113 -1.64 -8.83 17.65
C GLU A 113 -0.44 -8.01 18.13
N LYS A 114 0.63 -7.95 17.32
CA LYS A 114 1.93 -7.38 17.69
C LYS A 114 2.19 -6.01 17.07
N GLY A 115 1.48 -5.66 16.00
CA GLY A 115 1.67 -4.40 15.28
C GLY A 115 2.86 -4.37 14.33
N CYS A 116 3.70 -5.41 14.30
CA CYS A 116 4.85 -5.52 13.40
C CYS A 116 5.22 -6.98 13.11
N VAL A 117 5.61 -7.27 11.87
CA VAL A 117 6.14 -8.58 11.45
C VAL A 117 7.18 -8.40 10.34
N ARG A 118 8.17 -9.29 10.29
CA ARG A 118 9.22 -9.31 9.26
C ARG A 118 9.28 -10.64 8.53
N LEU A 119 9.69 -10.56 7.27
CA LEU A 119 10.07 -11.69 6.43
C LEU A 119 11.45 -11.42 5.86
N ALA A 120 12.32 -12.41 5.85
CA ALA A 120 13.62 -12.30 5.20
C ALA A 120 14.05 -13.64 4.61
N THR A 121 14.82 -13.60 3.53
CA THR A 121 15.52 -14.75 2.93
C THR A 121 14.65 -15.82 2.25
N CYS A 122 13.41 -16.04 2.68
CA CYS A 122 12.44 -16.89 2.00
C CYS A 122 10.99 -16.37 2.14
N ALA A 123 10.05 -17.01 1.45
CA ALA A 123 8.66 -16.56 1.35
C ALA A 123 7.86 -16.77 2.65
N ASP A 124 8.24 -17.78 3.43
CA ASP A 124 7.60 -18.21 4.67
C ASP A 124 8.52 -18.06 5.91
N CYS A 125 9.70 -17.44 5.73
CA CYS A 125 10.67 -17.15 6.79
C CYS A 125 10.23 -15.94 7.63
N ILE A 126 9.17 -16.12 8.41
CA ILE A 126 8.48 -15.05 9.14
C ILE A 126 8.96 -15.01 10.59
N TYR A 127 9.21 -13.81 11.11
CA TYR A 127 9.68 -13.58 12.48
C TYR A 127 9.22 -12.22 13.01
N PHE A 128 9.32 -12.03 14.33
CA PHE A 128 8.90 -10.78 14.98
C PHE A 128 9.85 -9.61 14.67
N CYS A 129 9.33 -8.40 14.78
CA CYS A 129 10.16 -7.21 14.92
C CYS A 129 10.65 -7.10 16.37
N ASP A 130 11.93 -6.78 16.57
CA ASP A 130 12.51 -6.39 17.86
C ASP A 130 11.99 -5.04 18.37
#